data_AF-A0A9P0DSM0-F1
#
_entry.id   AF-A0A9P0DSM0-F1
#
_cell.length_a   1.000
_cell.length_b   1.000
_cell.length_c   1.000
_cell.angle_alpha   90.00
_cell.angle_beta   90.00
_cell.angle_gamma   90.00
#
_symmetry.space_group_name_H-M   'P 1'
#
loop_
_entity.id
_entity.type
_entity.pdbx_description
1 polymer ?
#
loop_
_entity_poly.entity_id
_entity_poly.type
_entity_poly.pdbx_seq_one_letter_code
_entity_poly.pdbx_strand_id
1 'polypeptide(L)'
;MSRPNTNCFQVLPNDSRWLSKQDSGFFPKCHTDYYVFNMGRQEVLVEGWWGTKLAWSGVLDGVNLAPGNGYRIVITFLLNEATQKRIQQILREDILHVRDNLNILQSQIKTFQPSVVKAEFFIQLAEQLVFLEKKFSDCGDSDINLNFNLLPLYTATVNFKVILYTIACKRHREVGLNDEQIGRILQFREKLIDDPYLGAVSHITKTFEDKFHLEYRTCDQELIYNILATVRTWCGINGEEYVPFWRALLDKKVKNVYNDVITYSTYFGRPSPQLYYQLVTDDVAPPLQPRKINEKRNVMNGIYVYIWRTATNEGAPKIGGLKIVYQNGDSVETGKATGESNYVDLKKAFLKKVIVWGGEGINCIEFYLSNGKVQYFGTKEGSPNSAKFKLLGHKIVGLCMKTDIPGSNGQAVNIAVAFQVLEKYEK
;
A
#
# COMPACT_ATOMS: atom_id res chain seq x y z
N MET A 1 -48.55 7.87 0.90
CA MET A 1 -47.36 7.54 1.72
C MET A 1 -46.29 7.00 0.79
N SER A 2 -45.33 7.84 0.42
CA SER A 2 -44.20 7.47 -0.45
C SER A 2 -43.25 6.56 0.32
N ARG A 3 -42.78 5.49 -0.35
CA ARG A 3 -41.75 4.59 0.19
C ARG A 3 -40.49 5.41 0.52
N PRO A 4 -39.81 5.16 1.66
CA PRO A 4 -38.51 5.78 1.91
C PRO A 4 -37.54 5.34 0.80
N ASN A 5 -36.77 6.31 0.29
CA ASN A 5 -35.69 6.09 -0.67
C ASN A 5 -34.76 4.97 -0.19
N THR A 6 -34.19 4.24 -1.15
CA THR A 6 -33.28 3.08 -1.03
C THR A 6 -31.97 3.32 -0.25
N ASN A 7 -31.82 4.47 0.44
CA ASN A 7 -30.62 4.87 1.16
C ASN A 7 -30.88 5.27 2.63
N CYS A 8 -32.01 4.89 3.22
CA CYS A 8 -32.27 5.09 4.64
C CYS A 8 -31.99 3.79 5.41
N PHE A 9 -31.11 3.85 6.43
CA PHE A 9 -30.75 2.71 7.26
C PHE A 9 -31.33 2.84 8.67
N GLN A 10 -31.70 1.72 9.28
CA GLN A 10 -32.22 1.65 10.65
C GLN A 10 -31.22 0.89 11.53
N VAL A 11 -30.82 1.49 12.66
CA VAL A 11 -30.10 0.77 13.73
C VAL A 11 -31.16 0.05 14.58
N LEU A 12 -30.97 -1.25 14.81
CA LEU A 12 -31.90 -2.05 15.61
C LEU A 12 -31.77 -1.71 17.11
N PRO A 13 -32.85 -1.79 17.91
CA PRO A 13 -32.78 -1.56 19.35
C PRO A 13 -31.73 -2.48 20.01
N ASN A 14 -30.95 -1.93 20.93
CA ASN A 14 -29.86 -2.58 21.69
C ASN A 14 -28.55 -2.84 20.93
N ASP A 15 -28.39 -2.31 19.72
CA ASP A 15 -27.11 -2.29 19.03
C ASP A 15 -26.51 -0.88 19.06
N SER A 16 -25.25 -0.73 19.48
CA SER A 16 -24.62 0.58 19.73
C SER A 16 -23.70 1.04 18.61
N ARG A 17 -23.40 0.17 17.63
CA ARG A 17 -22.47 0.44 16.54
C ARG A 17 -22.87 -0.33 15.29
N TRP A 18 -23.02 0.36 14.17
CA TRP A 18 -23.28 -0.28 12.89
C TRP A 18 -22.26 0.19 11.85
N LEU A 19 -21.57 -0.77 11.22
CA LEU A 19 -20.47 -0.51 10.29
C LEU A 19 -20.96 -0.70 8.85
N SER A 20 -21.12 0.39 8.11
CA SER A 20 -21.42 0.32 6.68
C SER A 20 -20.19 -0.25 5.94
N LYS A 21 -20.27 -1.51 5.50
CA LYS A 21 -19.26 -2.07 4.59
C LYS A 21 -19.49 -1.53 3.19
N GLN A 22 -18.62 -0.67 2.71
CA GLN A 22 -18.61 -0.24 1.32
C GLN A 22 -17.37 -0.76 0.59
N ASP A 23 -17.56 -1.33 -0.60
CA ASP A 23 -16.52 -1.93 -1.45
C ASP A 23 -16.38 -1.08 -2.72
N SER A 24 -15.26 -0.39 -2.92
CA SER A 24 -14.98 0.38 -4.14
C SER A 24 -13.98 -0.30 -5.09
N GLY A 25 -13.45 -1.48 -4.74
CA GLY A 25 -12.47 -2.17 -5.58
C GLY A 25 -11.12 -1.43 -5.63
N PHE A 26 -10.36 -1.61 -6.71
CA PHE A 26 -8.97 -1.12 -6.87
C PHE A 26 -8.87 0.36 -7.27
N PHE A 27 -9.96 0.98 -7.70
CA PHE A 27 -10.04 2.40 -8.05
C PHE A 27 -10.97 3.12 -7.07
N PRO A 28 -10.57 4.26 -6.48
CA PRO A 28 -11.49 5.09 -5.70
C PRO A 28 -12.66 5.51 -6.60
N LYS A 29 -13.89 5.13 -6.24
CA LYS A 29 -15.10 5.67 -6.87
C LYS A 29 -15.56 6.89 -6.09
N CYS A 30 -16.18 7.85 -6.78
CA CYS A 30 -16.92 8.90 -6.09
C CYS A 30 -18.01 8.23 -5.24
N HIS A 31 -17.98 8.46 -3.93
CA HIS A 31 -19.00 7.94 -3.03
C HIS A 31 -20.25 8.82 -3.16
N THR A 32 -21.44 8.22 -3.12
CA THR A 32 -22.69 8.96 -2.93
C THR A 32 -22.74 9.49 -1.50
N ASP A 33 -23.13 10.75 -1.32
CA ASP A 33 -23.34 11.33 0.01
C ASP A 33 -24.36 10.52 0.80
N TYR A 34 -24.09 10.38 2.10
CA TYR A 34 -24.98 9.68 3.01
C TYR A 34 -25.73 10.68 3.88
N TYR A 35 -27.05 10.49 3.96
CA TYR A 35 -27.92 11.22 4.88
C TYR A 35 -28.33 10.30 6.01
N VAL A 36 -27.94 10.65 7.23
CA VAL A 36 -28.31 9.94 8.46
C VAL A 36 -29.42 10.72 9.14
N PHE A 37 -30.54 10.06 9.45
CA PHE A 37 -31.65 10.65 10.19
C PHE A 37 -31.83 9.94 11.53
N ASN A 38 -31.83 10.69 12.63
CA ASN A 38 -32.12 10.13 13.94
C ASN A 38 -33.64 10.01 14.14
N MET A 39 -34.18 8.82 13.89
CA MET A 39 -35.60 8.49 14.13
C MET A 39 -35.87 8.00 15.56
N GLY A 40 -34.86 7.99 16.44
CA GLY A 40 -34.95 7.58 17.83
C GLY A 40 -35.51 8.66 18.77
N ARG A 41 -35.53 8.38 20.07
CA ARG A 41 -36.00 9.32 21.12
C ARG A 41 -34.86 9.97 21.92
N GLN A 42 -33.62 9.57 21.66
CA GLN A 42 -32.42 10.07 22.32
C GLN A 42 -31.43 10.58 21.28
N GLU A 43 -30.57 11.49 21.70
CA GLU A 43 -29.48 12.01 20.87
C GLU A 43 -28.46 10.91 20.57
N VAL A 44 -27.93 10.90 19.34
CA VAL A 44 -27.00 9.87 18.87
C VAL A 44 -25.76 10.53 18.29
N LEU A 45 -24.57 10.11 18.72
CA LEU A 45 -23.30 10.51 18.11
C LEU A 45 -23.16 9.82 16.75
N VAL A 46 -23.08 10.60 15.69
CA VAL A 46 -22.85 10.14 14.32
C VAL A 46 -21.46 10.58 13.90
N GLU A 47 -20.59 9.62 13.60
CA GLU A 47 -19.21 9.87 13.16
C GLU A 47 -18.97 9.27 11.78
N GLY A 48 -18.43 10.07 10.86
CA GLY A 48 -17.85 9.59 9.60
C GLY A 48 -16.41 9.18 9.84
N TRP A 49 -16.07 7.91 9.63
CA TRP A 49 -14.69 7.42 9.79
C TRP A 49 -14.04 7.23 8.42
N TRP A 50 -12.77 7.65 8.27
CA TRP A 50 -11.97 7.32 7.09
C TRP A 50 -11.02 6.17 7.38
N GLY A 51 -10.66 5.45 6.34
CA GLY A 51 -9.79 4.30 6.42
C GLY A 51 -9.59 3.66 5.07
N THR A 52 -8.76 2.63 5.05
CA THR A 52 -8.64 1.72 3.93
C THR A 52 -9.49 0.48 4.21
N LYS A 53 -9.56 -0.45 3.23
CA LYS A 53 -10.14 -1.78 3.45
C LYS A 53 -9.45 -2.57 4.59
N LEU A 54 -8.29 -2.11 5.07
CA LEU A 54 -7.44 -2.79 6.04
C LEU A 54 -7.53 -2.20 7.45
N ALA A 55 -7.80 -0.89 7.59
CA ALA A 55 -7.92 -0.23 8.89
C ALA A 55 -8.65 1.10 8.77
N TRP A 56 -9.40 1.45 9.81
CA TRP A 56 -9.89 2.80 10.03
C TRP A 56 -8.76 3.66 10.60
N SER A 57 -8.60 4.85 10.06
CA SER A 57 -7.45 5.74 10.31
C SER A 57 -7.83 6.97 11.11
N GLY A 58 -9.12 7.32 11.19
CA GLY A 58 -9.62 8.38 12.07
C GLY A 58 -11.06 8.79 11.79
N VAL A 59 -11.56 9.71 12.61
CA VAL A 59 -12.86 10.37 12.41
C VAL A 59 -12.65 11.56 11.46
N LEU A 60 -13.40 11.59 10.35
CA LEU A 60 -13.47 12.71 9.41
C LEU A 60 -14.32 13.85 9.95
N ASP A 61 -15.50 13.51 10.48
CA ASP A 61 -16.49 14.45 10.94
C ASP A 61 -17.42 13.76 11.95
N GLY A 62 -17.99 14.51 12.88
CA GLY A 62 -18.81 13.96 13.97
C GLY A 62 -19.83 14.97 14.50
N VAL A 63 -21.07 14.53 14.70
CA VAL A 63 -22.13 15.37 15.28
C VAL A 63 -23.00 14.57 16.25
N ASN A 64 -23.43 15.22 17.33
CA ASN A 64 -24.52 14.70 18.14
C ASN A 64 -25.85 15.09 17.48
N LEU A 65 -26.58 14.09 17.01
CA LEU A 65 -27.80 14.27 16.22
C LEU A 65 -29.03 14.09 17.12
N ALA A 66 -29.75 15.18 17.40
CA ALA A 66 -30.99 15.14 18.18
C ALA A 66 -32.12 14.39 17.44
N PRO A 67 -33.11 13.82 18.17
CA PRO A 67 -34.30 13.20 17.59
C PRO A 67 -35.01 14.08 16.55
N GLY A 68 -35.30 13.52 15.37
CA GLY A 68 -36.00 14.20 14.27
C GLY A 68 -35.10 15.00 13.32
N ASN A 69 -33.80 15.14 13.63
CA ASN A 69 -32.85 15.85 12.77
C ASN A 69 -32.11 14.90 11.82
N GLY A 70 -31.67 15.46 10.69
CA GLY A 70 -30.85 14.77 9.69
C GLY A 70 -29.47 15.41 9.54
N TYR A 71 -28.48 14.60 9.19
CA TYR A 71 -27.10 15.04 8.98
C TYR A 71 -26.50 14.38 7.74
N ARG A 72 -25.73 15.16 6.97
CA ARG A 72 -25.09 14.72 5.73
C ARG A 72 -23.61 14.51 5.97
N ILE A 73 -23.12 13.29 5.74
CA ILE A 73 -21.69 12.97 5.78
C ILE A 73 -21.14 13.08 4.35
N VAL A 74 -20.22 14.03 4.15
CA VAL A 74 -19.51 14.23 2.87
C VAL A 74 -18.16 13.50 2.94
N ILE A 75 -17.96 12.50 2.07
CA ILE A 75 -16.69 11.77 1.99
C ILE A 75 -15.71 12.60 1.16
N THR A 76 -15.02 13.50 1.84
CA THR A 76 -13.95 14.33 1.28
C THR A 76 -12.64 13.61 1.59
N PHE A 77 -11.93 13.12 0.57
CA PHE A 77 -10.56 12.62 0.74
C PHE A 77 -9.67 13.71 1.38
N LEU A 78 -8.50 13.33 1.93
CA LEU A 78 -7.42 14.15 2.51
C LEU A 78 -6.86 15.28 1.59
N LEU A 79 -7.57 15.59 0.51
CA LEU A 79 -7.30 16.62 -0.47
C LEU A 79 -8.37 17.70 -0.33
N ASN A 80 -7.96 18.96 -0.27
CA ASN A 80 -8.90 20.08 -0.28
C ASN A 80 -9.81 20.04 -1.52
N GLU A 81 -10.99 20.67 -1.43
CA GLU A 81 -12.02 20.65 -2.48
C GLU A 81 -11.47 21.12 -3.84
N ALA A 82 -10.57 22.09 -3.84
CA ALA A 82 -9.93 22.61 -5.06
C ALA A 82 -9.09 21.53 -5.76
N THR A 83 -8.31 20.77 -5.00
CA THR A 83 -7.50 19.65 -5.53
C THR A 83 -8.41 18.56 -6.09
N GLN A 84 -9.48 18.23 -5.39
CA GLN A 84 -10.43 17.21 -5.87
C GLN A 84 -11.09 17.63 -7.18
N LYS A 85 -11.52 18.89 -7.29
CA LYS A 85 -12.07 19.45 -8.54
C LYS A 85 -11.05 19.37 -9.68
N ARG A 86 -9.78 19.74 -9.43
CA ARG A 86 -8.69 19.62 -10.41
C ARG A 86 -8.48 18.18 -10.88
N ILE A 87 -8.41 17.22 -9.96
CA ILE A 87 -8.29 15.79 -10.31
C ILE A 87 -9.47 15.35 -11.16
N GLN A 88 -10.70 15.69 -10.74
CA GLN A 88 -11.90 15.33 -11.50
C GLN A 88 -11.89 15.93 -12.91
N GLN A 89 -11.39 17.16 -13.07
CA GLN A 89 -11.25 17.81 -14.37
C GLN A 89 -10.26 17.05 -15.25
N ILE A 90 -9.04 16.75 -14.76
CA ILE A 90 -8.03 15.99 -15.52
C ILE A 90 -8.58 14.61 -15.92
N LEU A 91 -9.28 13.92 -15.00
CA LEU A 91 -9.87 12.61 -15.29
C LEU A 91 -10.99 12.68 -16.34
N ARG A 92 -11.82 13.72 -16.33
CA ARG A 92 -12.95 13.86 -17.26
C ARG A 92 -12.56 14.43 -18.61
N GLU A 93 -11.58 15.32 -18.66
CA GLU A 93 -11.19 15.99 -19.91
C GLU A 93 -10.05 15.22 -20.56
N ASP A 94 -8.90 15.12 -19.89
CA ASP A 94 -7.69 14.57 -20.50
C ASP A 94 -7.76 13.04 -20.64
N ILE A 95 -8.09 12.34 -19.55
CA ILE A 95 -8.04 10.86 -19.56
C ILE A 95 -9.17 10.27 -20.42
N LEU A 96 -10.36 10.86 -20.42
CA LEU A 96 -11.44 10.42 -21.33
C LEU A 96 -11.07 10.70 -22.78
N HIS A 97 -10.50 11.86 -23.10
CA HIS A 97 -10.05 12.17 -24.46
C HIS A 97 -8.97 11.19 -24.94
N VAL A 98 -7.99 10.85 -24.09
CA VAL A 98 -6.98 9.82 -24.39
C VAL A 98 -7.61 8.46 -24.65
N ARG A 99 -8.59 8.05 -23.83
CA ARG A 99 -9.33 6.79 -24.03
C ARG A 99 -10.05 6.78 -25.38
N ASP A 100 -10.73 7.87 -25.72
CA ASP A 100 -11.51 7.96 -26.95
C ASP A 100 -10.59 7.94 -28.18
N ASN A 101 -9.43 8.61 -28.12
CA ASN A 101 -8.40 8.52 -29.17
C ASN A 101 -7.83 7.10 -29.32
N LEU A 102 -7.59 6.38 -28.22
CA LEU A 102 -7.16 4.98 -28.30
C LEU A 102 -8.22 4.07 -28.95
N ASN A 103 -9.51 4.31 -28.68
CA ASN A 103 -10.59 3.58 -29.32
C ASN A 103 -10.64 3.86 -30.84
N ILE A 104 -10.40 5.10 -31.24
CA ILE A 104 -10.29 5.48 -32.67
C ILE A 104 -9.10 4.76 -33.32
N LEU A 105 -7.92 4.80 -32.72
CA LEU A 105 -6.75 4.08 -33.24
C LEU A 105 -7.01 2.57 -33.36
N GLN A 106 -7.65 1.96 -32.36
CA GLN A 106 -8.00 0.55 -32.40
C GLN A 106 -8.98 0.25 -33.55
N SER A 107 -9.96 1.12 -33.79
CA SER A 107 -10.89 1.02 -34.92
C SER A 107 -10.15 1.11 -36.25
N GLN A 108 -9.20 2.05 -36.40
CA GLN A 108 -8.40 2.19 -37.61
C GLN A 108 -7.52 0.96 -37.89
N ILE A 109 -6.95 0.35 -36.85
CA ILE A 109 -6.20 -0.90 -36.97
C ILE A 109 -7.12 -2.04 -37.46
N LYS A 110 -8.33 -2.16 -36.91
CA LYS A 110 -9.30 -3.21 -37.29
C LYS A 110 -9.87 -3.04 -38.70
N THR A 111 -10.03 -1.80 -39.15
CA THR A 111 -10.60 -1.46 -40.47
C THR A 111 -9.54 -1.42 -41.58
N PHE A 112 -8.30 -1.85 -41.29
CA PHE A 112 -7.18 -1.89 -42.25
C PHE A 112 -6.92 -0.54 -42.94
N GLN A 113 -7.08 0.57 -42.21
CA GLN A 113 -6.70 1.90 -42.69
C GLN A 113 -5.23 1.93 -43.15
N PRO A 114 -4.86 2.83 -44.09
CA PRO A 114 -3.49 2.95 -44.58
C PRO A 114 -2.50 3.15 -43.43
N SER A 115 -1.33 2.51 -43.53
CA SER A 115 -0.30 2.55 -42.47
C SER A 115 0.13 3.98 -42.11
N VAL A 116 0.22 4.89 -43.08
CA VAL A 116 0.58 6.30 -42.85
C VAL A 116 -0.43 7.00 -41.93
N VAL A 117 -1.73 6.81 -42.18
CA VAL A 117 -2.81 7.45 -41.39
C VAL A 117 -2.77 6.99 -39.94
N LYS A 118 -2.58 5.68 -39.71
CA LYS A 118 -2.48 5.11 -38.36
C LYS A 118 -1.22 5.59 -37.64
N ALA A 119 -0.11 5.70 -38.34
CA ALA A 119 1.17 6.15 -37.79
C ALA A 119 1.12 7.62 -37.37
N GLU A 120 0.61 8.50 -38.23
CA GLU A 120 0.44 9.93 -37.92
C GLU A 120 -0.50 10.13 -36.73
N PHE A 121 -1.63 9.43 -36.70
CA PHE A 121 -2.57 9.49 -35.58
C PHE A 121 -1.91 9.03 -34.27
N PHE A 122 -1.13 7.95 -34.30
CA PHE A 122 -0.41 7.49 -33.11
C PHE A 122 0.63 8.50 -32.64
N ILE A 123 1.39 9.11 -33.55
CA ILE A 123 2.40 10.11 -33.16
C ILE A 123 1.75 11.34 -32.55
N GLN A 124 0.66 11.84 -33.12
CA GLN A 124 -0.12 12.95 -32.54
C GLN A 124 -0.62 12.61 -31.14
N LEU A 125 -1.16 11.40 -30.95
CA LEU A 125 -1.56 10.93 -29.62
C LEU A 125 -0.37 10.86 -28.66
N ALA A 126 0.78 10.31 -29.10
CA ALA A 126 1.97 10.20 -28.27
C ALA A 126 2.52 11.57 -27.85
N GLU A 127 2.47 12.57 -28.73
CA GLU A 127 2.83 13.96 -28.47
C GLU A 127 1.86 14.63 -27.47
N GLN A 128 0.55 14.41 -27.61
CA GLN A 128 -0.45 14.91 -26.65
C GLN A 128 -0.26 14.33 -25.25
N LEU A 129 0.30 13.13 -25.14
CA LEU A 129 0.59 12.49 -23.86
C LEU A 129 1.86 13.01 -23.19
N VAL A 130 2.71 13.78 -23.89
CA VAL A 130 3.93 14.35 -23.30
C VAL A 130 3.52 15.28 -22.14
N PHE A 131 4.18 15.11 -20.99
CA PHE A 131 3.89 15.80 -19.72
C PHE A 131 2.49 15.59 -19.12
N LEU A 132 1.66 14.67 -19.63
CA LEU A 132 0.35 14.40 -19.02
C LEU A 132 0.47 13.97 -17.54
N GLU A 133 1.49 13.17 -17.19
CA GLU A 133 1.78 12.80 -15.81
C GLU A 133 2.05 14.01 -14.93
N LYS A 134 2.61 15.09 -15.50
CA LYS A 134 2.89 16.33 -14.76
C LYS A 134 1.62 17.06 -14.34
N LYS A 135 0.45 16.72 -14.88
CA LYS A 135 -0.82 17.26 -14.34
C LYS A 135 -1.13 16.73 -12.93
N PHE A 136 -0.55 15.58 -12.57
CA PHE A 136 -0.64 14.93 -11.25
C PHE A 136 0.61 15.14 -10.38
N SER A 137 1.46 16.10 -10.72
CA SER A 137 2.53 16.61 -9.86
C SER A 137 2.43 18.12 -9.89
N ASP A 138 2.38 18.82 -8.76
CA ASP A 138 2.14 20.26 -8.84
C ASP A 138 3.33 21.04 -9.40
N CYS A 139 2.99 22.12 -10.11
CA CYS A 139 3.87 23.07 -10.79
C CYS A 139 4.53 24.01 -9.77
N GLY A 140 5.47 23.48 -8.98
CA GLY A 140 6.25 24.21 -7.99
C GLY A 140 6.59 23.30 -6.83
N ASP A 141 7.86 23.25 -6.43
CA ASP A 141 8.39 22.40 -5.36
C ASP A 141 7.81 22.68 -3.94
N SER A 142 6.67 23.37 -3.83
CA SER A 142 6.19 23.94 -2.57
C SER A 142 5.17 23.08 -1.80
N ASP A 143 4.40 22.19 -2.44
CA ASP A 143 3.39 21.39 -1.74
C ASP A 143 3.74 19.88 -1.68
N ILE A 144 4.57 19.54 -0.69
CA ILE A 144 5.02 18.18 -0.39
C ILE A 144 3.84 17.22 -0.17
N ASN A 145 2.79 17.68 0.53
CA ASN A 145 1.64 16.85 0.87
C ASN A 145 0.79 16.53 -0.36
N LEU A 146 0.58 17.52 -1.22
CA LEU A 146 -0.15 17.33 -2.46
C LEU A 146 0.58 16.33 -3.38
N ASN A 147 1.88 16.51 -3.60
CA ASN A 147 2.68 15.58 -4.43
C ASN A 147 2.65 14.15 -3.88
N PHE A 148 2.79 13.99 -2.56
CA PHE A 148 2.67 12.69 -1.90
C PHE A 148 1.30 12.04 -2.15
N ASN A 149 0.21 12.79 -2.02
CA ASN A 149 -1.15 12.27 -2.21
C ASN A 149 -1.50 12.01 -3.68
N LEU A 150 -0.91 12.74 -4.63
CA LEU A 150 -1.13 12.57 -6.07
C LEU A 150 -0.26 11.48 -6.70
N LEU A 151 0.78 11.01 -5.99
CA LEU A 151 1.72 9.98 -6.47
C LEU A 151 1.05 8.77 -7.14
N PRO A 152 -0.06 8.19 -6.62
CA PRO A 152 -0.73 7.07 -7.30
C PRO A 152 -1.25 7.41 -8.70
N LEU A 153 -1.77 8.62 -8.90
CA LEU A 153 -2.29 9.08 -10.20
C LEU A 153 -1.16 9.41 -11.17
N TYR A 154 -0.09 10.02 -10.65
CA TYR A 154 1.15 10.26 -11.38
C TYR A 154 1.71 8.93 -11.93
N THR A 155 1.97 7.97 -11.05
CA THR A 155 2.55 6.67 -11.40
C THR A 155 1.67 5.84 -12.30
N ALA A 156 0.34 5.86 -12.11
CA ALA A 156 -0.60 5.19 -13.01
C ALA A 156 -0.51 5.76 -14.45
N THR A 157 -0.38 7.08 -14.58
CA THR A 157 -0.24 7.77 -15.86
C THR A 157 1.09 7.43 -16.54
N VAL A 158 2.19 7.43 -15.78
CA VAL A 158 3.51 6.97 -16.27
C VAL A 158 3.42 5.52 -16.75
N ASN A 159 2.86 4.62 -15.94
CA ASN A 159 2.74 3.21 -16.27
C ASN A 159 1.93 2.97 -17.56
N PHE A 160 0.81 3.67 -17.70
CA PHE A 160 0.01 3.66 -18.93
C PHE A 160 0.85 4.08 -20.15
N LYS A 161 1.56 5.21 -20.08
CA LYS A 161 2.40 5.71 -21.17
C LYS A 161 3.53 4.74 -21.52
N VAL A 162 4.22 4.17 -20.53
CA VAL A 162 5.28 3.18 -20.73
C VAL A 162 4.75 1.94 -21.46
N ILE A 163 3.58 1.42 -21.05
CA ILE A 163 2.94 0.28 -21.71
C ILE A 163 2.55 0.64 -23.15
N LEU A 164 1.93 1.81 -23.36
CA LEU A 164 1.50 2.27 -24.69
C LEU A 164 2.69 2.37 -25.66
N TYR A 165 3.75 3.06 -25.25
CA TYR A 165 4.97 3.21 -26.07
C TYR A 165 5.63 1.84 -26.34
N THR A 166 5.65 0.95 -25.35
CA THR A 166 6.21 -0.39 -25.51
C THR A 166 5.41 -1.24 -26.50
N ILE A 167 4.07 -1.18 -26.45
CA ILE A 167 3.20 -1.87 -27.41
C ILE A 167 3.43 -1.30 -28.82
N ALA A 168 3.51 0.02 -28.96
CA ALA A 168 3.76 0.67 -30.25
C ALA A 168 5.09 0.23 -30.88
N CYS A 169 6.18 0.16 -30.10
CA CYS A 169 7.46 -0.36 -30.59
C CYS A 169 7.36 -1.85 -30.98
N LYS A 170 6.69 -2.68 -30.19
CA LYS A 170 6.55 -4.13 -30.46
C LYS A 170 5.66 -4.43 -31.66
N ARG A 171 4.61 -3.65 -31.86
CA ARG A 171 3.61 -3.82 -32.93
C ARG A 171 3.71 -2.72 -34.00
N HIS A 172 4.91 -2.17 -34.19
CA HIS A 172 5.14 -1.02 -35.07
C HIS A 172 4.60 -1.23 -36.49
N ARG A 173 4.71 -2.44 -37.05
CA ARG A 173 4.16 -2.78 -38.38
C ARG A 173 2.64 -2.66 -38.45
N GLU A 174 1.93 -3.01 -37.38
CA GLU A 174 0.47 -2.93 -37.34
C GLU A 174 -0.02 -1.49 -37.19
N VAL A 175 0.71 -0.71 -36.40
CA VAL A 175 0.48 0.73 -36.22
C VAL A 175 0.92 1.51 -37.47
N GLY A 176 1.84 0.97 -38.27
CA GLY A 176 2.37 1.60 -39.48
C GLY A 176 3.60 2.49 -39.25
N LEU A 177 4.26 2.37 -38.09
CA LEU A 177 5.38 3.21 -37.69
C LEU A 177 6.66 2.83 -38.44
N ASN A 178 7.38 3.85 -38.93
CA ASN A 178 8.71 3.70 -39.52
C ASN A 178 9.83 3.78 -38.46
N ASP A 179 11.08 3.52 -38.85
CA ASP A 179 12.20 3.47 -37.91
C ASP A 179 12.48 4.81 -37.20
N GLU A 180 12.28 5.94 -37.89
CA GLU A 180 12.44 7.28 -37.32
C GLU A 180 11.40 7.54 -36.22
N GLN A 181 10.14 7.23 -36.50
CA GLN A 181 9.03 7.34 -35.56
C GLN A 181 9.22 6.42 -34.35
N ILE A 182 9.71 5.20 -34.56
CA ILE A 182 10.09 4.29 -33.47
C ILE A 182 11.19 4.92 -32.63
N GLY A 183 12.23 5.50 -33.25
CA GLY A 183 13.31 6.20 -32.56
C GLY A 183 12.78 7.32 -31.65
N ARG A 184 11.81 8.10 -32.13
CA ARG A 184 11.18 9.18 -31.35
C ARG A 184 10.37 8.65 -30.16
N ILE A 185 9.62 7.55 -30.33
CA ILE A 185 8.87 6.90 -29.25
C ILE A 185 9.82 6.33 -28.19
N LEU A 186 10.95 5.75 -28.60
CA LEU A 186 11.97 5.26 -27.67
C LEU A 186 12.53 6.40 -26.82
N GLN A 187 12.82 7.56 -27.41
CA GLN A 187 13.26 8.75 -26.67
C GLN A 187 12.20 9.25 -25.68
N PHE A 188 10.92 9.31 -26.06
CA PHE A 188 9.84 9.69 -25.14
C PHE A 188 9.77 8.75 -23.94
N ARG A 189 9.93 7.44 -24.20
CA ARG A 189 9.87 6.40 -23.18
C ARG A 189 11.06 6.45 -22.21
N GLU A 190 12.27 6.66 -22.72
CA GLU A 190 13.49 6.79 -21.89
C GLU A 190 13.44 8.04 -21.01
N LYS A 191 13.12 9.20 -21.60
CA LYS A 191 12.99 10.46 -20.84
C LYS A 191 11.88 10.41 -19.80
N LEU A 192 10.76 9.74 -20.10
CA LEU A 192 9.67 9.58 -19.13
C LEU A 192 10.12 8.87 -17.84
N ILE A 193 11.05 7.91 -17.94
CA ILE A 193 11.46 7.09 -16.79
C ILE A 193 12.72 7.66 -16.13
N ASP A 194 13.80 7.80 -16.89
CA ASP A 194 15.16 7.99 -16.36
C ASP A 194 15.73 9.40 -16.59
N ASP A 195 14.92 10.38 -17.04
CA ASP A 195 15.39 11.77 -17.06
C ASP A 195 15.71 12.24 -15.62
N PRO A 196 16.92 12.77 -15.37
CA PRO A 196 17.40 13.03 -14.01
C PRO A 196 16.68 14.18 -13.29
N TYR A 197 15.91 15.01 -14.01
CA TYR A 197 15.21 16.16 -13.43
C TYR A 197 13.69 16.04 -13.56
N LEU A 198 13.23 15.50 -14.68
CA LEU A 198 11.82 15.44 -15.03
C LEU A 198 11.27 14.02 -15.11
N GLY A 199 12.13 13.01 -15.05
CA GLY A 199 11.75 11.61 -15.16
C GLY A 199 10.96 11.12 -13.94
N ALA A 200 10.23 10.04 -14.13
CA ALA A 200 9.41 9.43 -13.09
C ALA A 200 10.23 8.98 -11.88
N VAL A 201 11.42 8.40 -12.11
CA VAL A 201 12.31 7.97 -11.01
C VAL A 201 12.73 9.15 -10.14
N SER A 202 13.11 10.28 -10.75
CA SER A 202 13.47 11.50 -10.02
C SER A 202 12.29 12.04 -9.21
N HIS A 203 11.08 12.06 -9.78
CA HIS A 203 9.90 12.59 -9.09
C HIS A 203 9.47 11.71 -7.91
N ILE A 204 9.46 10.38 -8.09
CA ILE A 204 9.13 9.43 -7.02
C ILE A 204 10.12 9.56 -5.86
N THR A 205 11.42 9.60 -6.18
CA THR A 205 12.50 9.73 -5.18
C THR A 205 12.35 11.02 -4.39
N LYS A 206 12.19 12.16 -5.08
CA LYS A 206 11.98 13.46 -4.44
C LYS A 206 10.73 13.49 -3.56
N THR A 207 9.61 12.95 -4.05
CA THR A 207 8.36 12.90 -3.29
C THR A 207 8.52 12.08 -2.00
N PHE A 208 9.27 10.97 -2.05
CA PHE A 208 9.61 10.18 -0.88
C PHE A 208 10.50 10.97 0.09
N GLU A 209 11.64 11.49 -0.38
CA GLU A 209 12.61 12.22 0.44
C GLU A 209 11.98 13.44 1.12
N ASP A 210 11.26 14.28 0.36
CA ASP A 210 10.60 15.48 0.88
C ASP A 210 9.59 15.13 1.97
N LYS A 211 8.74 14.13 1.74
CA LYS A 211 7.73 13.71 2.72
C LYS A 211 8.37 13.02 3.92
N PHE A 212 9.35 12.15 3.71
CA PHE A 212 10.05 11.45 4.78
C PHE A 212 10.75 12.44 5.71
N HIS A 213 11.50 13.41 5.16
CA HIS A 213 12.20 14.42 5.95
C HIS A 213 11.26 15.43 6.60
N LEU A 214 10.13 15.76 5.98
CA LEU A 214 9.09 16.56 6.64
C LEU A 214 8.59 15.84 7.89
N GLU A 215 8.07 14.63 7.73
CA GLU A 215 7.49 13.86 8.83
C GLU A 215 8.51 13.54 9.93
N TYR A 216 9.72 13.13 9.56
CA TYR A 216 10.79 12.87 10.52
C TYR A 216 11.08 14.09 11.42
N ARG A 217 10.99 15.30 10.88
CA ARG A 217 11.26 16.55 11.62
C ARG A 217 10.08 17.04 12.45
N THR A 218 8.85 16.78 12.00
CA THR A 218 7.64 17.41 12.57
C THR A 218 6.76 16.48 13.38
N CYS A 219 6.89 15.16 13.23
CA CYS A 219 6.01 14.23 13.90
C CYS A 219 6.36 14.01 15.38
N ASP A 220 5.35 13.68 16.17
CA ASP A 220 5.53 13.28 17.56
C ASP A 220 6.34 11.98 17.63
N GLN A 221 7.28 11.93 18.58
CA GLN A 221 8.16 10.76 18.79
C GLN A 221 7.36 9.46 18.99
N GLU A 222 6.17 9.54 19.59
CA GLU A 222 5.35 8.36 19.85
C GLU A 222 4.75 7.77 18.56
N LEU A 223 4.56 8.59 17.53
CA LEU A 223 3.92 8.24 16.26
C LEU A 223 4.92 7.98 15.14
N ILE A 224 6.19 8.35 15.33
CA ILE A 224 7.23 8.38 14.29
C ILE A 224 7.31 7.08 13.50
N TYR A 225 7.29 5.91 14.15
CA TYR A 225 7.35 4.64 13.44
C TYR A 225 6.19 4.47 12.47
N ASN A 226 4.95 4.70 12.92
CA ASN A 226 3.77 4.47 12.10
C ASN A 226 3.69 5.45 10.94
N ILE A 227 4.11 6.70 11.17
CA ILE A 227 4.16 7.73 10.13
C ILE A 227 5.23 7.38 9.08
N LEU A 228 6.47 7.07 9.50
CA LEU A 228 7.53 6.69 8.57
C LEU A 228 7.23 5.38 7.83
N ALA A 229 6.62 4.39 8.50
CA ALA A 229 6.13 3.18 7.85
C ALA A 229 5.09 3.52 6.77
N THR A 230 4.17 4.45 7.05
CA THR A 230 3.14 4.89 6.11
C THR A 230 3.76 5.58 4.90
N VAL A 231 4.71 6.51 5.10
CA VAL A 231 5.40 7.22 4.01
C VAL A 231 6.15 6.24 3.11
N ARG A 232 7.00 5.38 3.71
CA ARG A 232 7.78 4.37 2.96
C ARG A 232 6.87 3.43 2.18
N THR A 233 5.80 2.94 2.80
CA THR A 233 4.87 2.02 2.14
C THR A 233 4.05 2.68 1.05
N TRP A 234 3.61 3.92 1.27
CA TRP A 234 2.84 4.66 0.28
C TRP A 234 3.68 4.94 -0.96
N CYS A 235 4.90 5.46 -0.80
CA CYS A 235 5.83 5.71 -1.90
C CYS A 235 6.32 4.41 -2.56
N GLY A 236 6.54 3.35 -1.78
CA GLY A 236 6.91 2.04 -2.28
C GLY A 236 5.84 1.45 -3.22
N ILE A 237 4.60 1.31 -2.72
CA ILE A 237 3.49 0.71 -3.49
C ILE A 237 3.07 1.58 -4.67
N ASN A 238 3.05 2.91 -4.50
CA ASN A 238 2.53 3.83 -5.51
C ASN A 238 3.61 4.46 -6.38
N GLY A 239 4.86 4.00 -6.30
CA GLY A 239 5.98 4.58 -7.02
C GLY A 239 7.10 3.57 -7.26
N GLU A 240 7.90 3.31 -6.23
CA GLU A 240 9.16 2.57 -6.38
C GLU A 240 8.98 1.17 -6.98
N GLU A 241 7.90 0.46 -6.62
CA GLU A 241 7.61 -0.89 -7.13
C GLU A 241 7.43 -0.94 -8.66
N TYR A 242 7.06 0.18 -9.29
CA TYR A 242 6.88 0.23 -10.74
C TYR A 242 8.21 0.37 -11.49
N VAL A 243 9.25 0.92 -10.86
CA VAL A 243 10.51 1.27 -11.53
C VAL A 243 11.22 0.04 -12.12
N PRO A 244 11.40 -1.08 -11.39
CA PRO A 244 12.00 -2.29 -11.97
C PRO A 244 11.20 -2.83 -13.17
N PHE A 245 9.86 -2.72 -13.13
CA PHE A 245 9.00 -3.15 -14.21
C PHE A 245 9.15 -2.25 -15.44
N TRP A 246 9.16 -0.92 -15.27
CA TRP A 246 9.36 0.02 -16.37
C TRP A 246 10.71 -0.19 -17.05
N ARG A 247 11.80 -0.32 -16.26
CA ARG A 247 13.14 -0.59 -16.78
C ARG A 247 13.23 -1.93 -17.52
N ALA A 248 12.53 -2.96 -17.05
CA ALA A 248 12.44 -4.22 -17.77
C ALA A 248 11.67 -4.13 -19.10
N LEU A 249 10.72 -3.20 -19.23
CA LEU A 249 10.07 -2.92 -20.52
C LEU A 249 10.98 -2.15 -21.48
N LEU A 250 11.97 -1.41 -20.96
CA LEU A 250 13.00 -0.76 -21.77
C LEU A 250 13.97 -1.78 -22.37
N ASP A 251 14.42 -2.75 -21.57
CA ASP A 251 15.42 -3.75 -21.96
C ASP A 251 14.78 -5.04 -22.54
N LYS A 252 15.04 -5.31 -23.82
CA LYS A 252 14.58 -6.52 -24.52
C LYS A 252 15.18 -7.81 -23.96
N LYS A 253 16.26 -7.75 -23.16
CA LYS A 253 16.96 -8.91 -22.60
C LYS A 253 16.36 -9.39 -21.28
N VAL A 254 15.62 -8.55 -20.56
CA VAL A 254 15.06 -8.90 -19.26
C VAL A 254 13.86 -9.83 -19.43
N LYS A 255 14.03 -11.10 -19.05
CA LYS A 255 12.95 -12.10 -19.07
C LYS A 255 12.14 -12.14 -17.77
N ASN A 256 12.80 -11.89 -16.64
CA ASN A 256 12.22 -11.94 -15.30
C ASN A 256 12.59 -10.66 -14.53
N VAL A 257 11.57 -9.96 -14.05
CA VAL A 257 11.75 -8.75 -13.23
C VAL A 257 11.82 -9.16 -11.78
N TYR A 258 12.93 -8.81 -11.12
CA TYR A 258 13.04 -8.86 -9.68
C TYR A 258 12.74 -7.47 -9.12
N ASN A 259 11.86 -7.40 -8.13
CA ASN A 259 11.53 -6.16 -7.43
C ASN A 259 11.99 -6.30 -5.98
N ASP A 260 12.97 -5.49 -5.62
CA ASP A 260 13.68 -5.53 -4.34
C ASP A 260 13.18 -4.50 -3.33
N VAL A 261 12.12 -3.75 -3.68
CA VAL A 261 11.44 -2.77 -2.85
C VAL A 261 10.77 -3.49 -1.67
N ILE A 262 10.93 -2.90 -0.49
CA ILE A 262 10.38 -3.40 0.77
C ILE A 262 9.46 -2.34 1.35
N THR A 263 8.24 -2.74 1.65
CA THR A 263 7.25 -1.88 2.30
C THR A 263 6.93 -2.39 3.70
N TYR A 264 6.35 -1.55 4.56
CA TYR A 264 6.26 -1.77 6.00
C TYR A 264 4.84 -1.59 6.53
N SER A 265 4.46 -2.40 7.50
CA SER A 265 3.23 -2.16 8.26
C SER A 265 3.48 -1.14 9.38
N THR A 266 2.41 -0.45 9.78
CA THR A 266 2.32 0.06 11.15
C THR A 266 2.46 -1.08 12.16
N TYR A 267 2.80 -0.79 13.40
CA TYR A 267 2.89 -1.82 14.43
C TYR A 267 1.56 -2.07 15.13
N PHE A 268 1.42 -3.27 15.69
CA PHE A 268 0.39 -3.60 16.67
C PHE A 268 1.03 -3.75 18.06
N GLY A 269 0.31 -3.35 19.10
CA GLY A 269 0.75 -3.44 20.49
C GLY A 269 1.24 -2.10 21.03
N ARG A 270 2.20 -2.12 21.96
CA ARG A 270 2.67 -0.93 22.66
C ARG A 270 3.89 -0.30 21.97
N PRO A 271 3.95 1.04 21.91
CA PRO A 271 5.15 1.74 21.45
C PRO A 271 6.39 1.35 22.26
N SER A 272 7.55 1.19 21.61
CA SER A 272 8.82 0.94 22.29
C SER A 272 10.02 1.63 21.64
N PRO A 273 11.02 2.09 22.41
CA PRO A 273 12.18 2.78 21.88
C PRO A 273 12.90 1.98 20.77
N GLN A 274 13.16 0.69 20.98
CA GLN A 274 13.85 -0.14 19.99
C GLN A 274 13.02 -0.36 18.71
N LEU A 275 11.70 -0.26 18.77
CA LEU A 275 10.87 -0.33 17.58
C LEU A 275 11.04 0.95 16.75
N TYR A 276 11.04 2.12 17.40
CA TYR A 276 11.24 3.41 16.73
C TYR A 276 12.56 3.48 15.98
N TYR A 277 13.65 3.01 16.61
CA TYR A 277 14.97 2.93 15.98
C TYR A 277 15.00 2.09 14.68
N GLN A 278 14.01 1.21 14.46
CA GLN A 278 14.00 0.31 13.31
C GLN A 278 13.68 1.01 11.96
N LEU A 279 12.95 2.13 11.96
CA LEU A 279 12.48 2.79 10.72
C LEU A 279 12.97 4.24 10.53
N VAL A 280 13.63 4.80 11.54
CA VAL A 280 14.18 6.17 11.50
C VAL A 280 15.45 6.29 10.64
N THR A 281 16.16 5.19 10.37
CA THR A 281 17.35 5.18 9.52
C THR A 281 16.98 5.01 8.05
N ASP A 282 17.70 5.65 7.13
CA ASP A 282 17.49 5.47 5.69
C ASP A 282 17.62 3.99 5.30
N ASP A 283 18.67 3.35 5.82
CA ASP A 283 18.90 1.92 5.71
C ASP A 283 18.19 1.15 6.82
N VAL A 284 17.05 0.54 6.48
CA VAL A 284 16.35 -0.39 7.37
C VAL A 284 17.10 -1.72 7.43
N ALA A 285 17.45 -2.14 8.65
CA ALA A 285 18.16 -3.39 8.91
C ALA A 285 17.18 -4.57 9.15
N PRO A 286 17.69 -5.82 9.17
CA PRO A 286 16.97 -6.94 9.77
C PRO A 286 16.54 -6.61 11.21
N PRO A 287 15.42 -7.16 11.70
CA PRO A 287 14.65 -8.25 11.11
C PRO A 287 13.51 -7.81 10.18
N LEU A 288 13.24 -6.50 10.05
CA LEU A 288 12.21 -6.00 9.13
C LEU A 288 12.65 -6.11 7.67
N GLN A 289 13.85 -5.67 7.33
CA GLN A 289 14.34 -5.72 5.95
C GLN A 289 15.40 -6.82 5.82
N PRO A 290 15.13 -7.91 5.09
CA PRO A 290 16.14 -8.93 4.81
C PRO A 290 17.33 -8.34 4.04
N ARG A 291 18.53 -8.81 4.38
CA ARG A 291 19.76 -8.45 3.68
C ARG A 291 19.70 -8.89 2.21
N LYS A 292 20.39 -8.17 1.33
CA LYS A 292 20.64 -8.63 -0.04
C LYS A 292 21.81 -9.63 -0.04
N ILE A 293 21.64 -10.72 -0.79
CA ILE A 293 22.65 -11.75 -1.07
C ILE A 293 22.59 -11.98 -2.58
N ASN A 294 23.68 -11.72 -3.28
CA ASN A 294 23.76 -11.84 -4.74
C ASN A 294 22.60 -11.12 -5.44
N GLU A 295 22.40 -9.83 -5.14
CA GLU A 295 21.34 -8.95 -5.68
C GLU A 295 19.89 -9.27 -5.25
N LYS A 296 19.64 -10.37 -4.53
CA LYS A 296 18.29 -10.72 -4.06
C LYS A 296 18.17 -10.67 -2.54
N ARG A 297 17.00 -10.31 -2.05
CA ARG A 297 16.65 -10.36 -0.63
C ARG A 297 16.71 -11.79 -0.11
N ASN A 298 17.33 -11.96 1.04
CA ASN A 298 17.45 -13.25 1.69
C ASN A 298 16.08 -13.79 2.07
N VAL A 299 15.78 -15.02 1.68
CA VAL A 299 14.44 -15.61 1.81
C VAL A 299 14.31 -16.33 3.14
N MET A 300 13.22 -16.08 3.87
CA MET A 300 12.93 -16.80 5.11
C MET A 300 12.67 -18.28 4.82
N ASN A 301 13.41 -19.16 5.51
CA ASN A 301 13.31 -20.61 5.40
C ASN A 301 12.55 -21.22 6.59
N GLY A 302 12.54 -20.56 7.74
CA GLY A 302 11.81 -20.99 8.91
C GLY A 302 11.70 -19.91 9.98
N ILE A 303 10.76 -20.10 10.91
CA ILE A 303 10.56 -19.21 12.05
C ILE A 303 10.42 -20.04 13.31
N TYR A 304 11.30 -19.82 14.28
CA TYR A 304 11.04 -20.25 15.65
C TYR A 304 10.17 -19.21 16.34
N VAL A 305 9.14 -19.67 17.04
CA VAL A 305 8.23 -18.87 17.85
C VAL A 305 8.51 -19.20 19.30
N TYR A 306 9.06 -18.23 20.03
CA TYR A 306 9.37 -18.38 21.45
C TYR A 306 8.12 -18.09 22.29
N ILE A 307 7.75 -19.06 23.13
CA ILE A 307 6.58 -18.99 24.00
C ILE A 307 7.00 -18.41 25.35
N TRP A 308 6.29 -17.37 25.77
CA TRP A 308 6.46 -16.75 27.08
C TRP A 308 5.35 -17.20 28.03
N ARG A 309 5.72 -17.48 29.28
CA ARG A 309 4.81 -17.75 30.39
C ARG A 309 5.19 -16.86 31.57
N THR A 310 4.25 -16.67 32.49
CA THR A 310 4.53 -16.00 33.78
C THR A 310 5.61 -16.76 34.56
N ALA A 311 6.21 -16.12 35.56
CA ALA A 311 7.39 -16.63 36.27
C ALA A 311 7.24 -18.03 36.89
N THR A 312 6.02 -18.50 37.13
CA THR A 312 5.75 -19.87 37.63
C THR A 312 5.71 -20.93 36.52
N ASN A 313 5.87 -20.55 35.24
CA ASN A 313 5.66 -21.40 34.05
C ASN A 313 4.26 -22.03 33.93
N GLU A 314 3.32 -21.64 34.79
CA GLU A 314 1.95 -22.16 34.82
C GLU A 314 0.95 -21.25 34.08
N GLY A 315 1.38 -20.04 33.68
CA GLY A 315 0.55 -19.10 32.95
C GLY A 315 0.19 -19.58 31.54
N ALA A 316 -0.93 -19.04 31.01
CA ALA A 316 -1.34 -19.24 29.63
C ALA A 316 -0.19 -18.83 28.67
N PRO A 317 0.09 -19.62 27.61
CA PRO A 317 1.18 -19.33 26.69
C PRO A 317 0.94 -18.02 25.95
N LYS A 318 1.96 -17.16 25.94
CA LYS A 318 2.00 -15.92 25.17
C LYS A 318 3.24 -15.87 24.28
N ILE A 319 3.46 -14.77 23.57
CA ILE A 319 4.60 -14.65 22.66
C ILE A 319 5.74 -13.90 23.35
N GLY A 320 6.92 -14.50 23.38
CA GLY A 320 8.15 -13.87 23.87
C GLY A 320 8.97 -13.22 22.76
N GLY A 321 9.04 -13.88 21.60
CA GLY A 321 9.79 -13.40 20.45
C GLY A 321 9.80 -14.40 19.30
N LEU A 322 10.58 -14.10 18.28
CA LEU A 322 10.80 -14.93 17.11
C LEU A 322 12.30 -15.06 16.82
N LYS A 323 12.68 -16.17 16.19
CA LYS A 323 13.95 -16.29 15.45
C LYS A 323 13.64 -16.65 14.01
N ILE A 324 14.01 -15.75 13.09
CA ILE A 324 13.85 -15.96 11.66
C ILE A 324 15.13 -16.62 11.15
N VAL A 325 14.98 -17.77 10.48
CA VAL A 325 16.07 -18.50 9.82
C VAL A 325 15.93 -18.31 8.32
N TYR A 326 17.01 -17.93 7.66
CA TYR A 326 17.04 -17.67 6.23
C TYR A 326 17.66 -18.83 5.44
N GLN A 327 17.44 -18.83 4.12
CA GLN A 327 17.92 -19.89 3.23
C GLN A 327 19.45 -20.02 3.18
N ASN A 328 20.18 -18.93 3.39
CA ASN A 328 21.65 -18.95 3.44
C ASN A 328 22.23 -19.49 4.77
N GLY A 329 21.37 -19.86 5.74
CA GLY A 329 21.78 -20.32 7.07
C GLY A 329 21.88 -19.22 8.12
N ASP A 330 21.80 -17.93 7.75
CA ASP A 330 21.75 -16.84 8.71
C ASP A 330 20.47 -16.90 9.54
N SER A 331 20.52 -16.33 10.74
CA SER A 331 19.33 -16.11 11.54
C SER A 331 19.36 -14.79 12.28
N VAL A 332 18.17 -14.27 12.57
CA VAL A 332 17.98 -13.04 13.35
C VAL A 332 16.91 -13.28 14.41
N GLU A 333 17.20 -12.86 15.63
CA GLU A 333 16.25 -12.92 16.74
C GLU A 333 15.57 -11.57 16.94
N THR A 334 14.29 -11.60 17.29
CA THR A 334 13.50 -10.39 17.58
C THR A 334 12.53 -10.66 18.72
N GLY A 335 12.54 -9.80 19.73
CA GLY A 335 11.92 -10.07 21.03
C GLY A 335 12.86 -10.89 21.90
N LYS A 336 12.32 -11.73 22.78
CA LYS A 336 13.10 -12.52 23.73
C LYS A 336 12.99 -14.02 23.44
N ALA A 337 14.14 -14.68 23.35
CA ALA A 337 14.23 -16.12 23.33
C ALA A 337 13.83 -16.72 24.70
N THR A 338 13.09 -17.83 24.66
CA THR A 338 12.63 -18.55 25.85
C THR A 338 12.96 -20.05 25.70
N GLY A 339 12.82 -20.81 26.79
CA GLY A 339 13.07 -22.26 26.77
C GLY A 339 12.01 -23.07 26.01
N GLU A 340 10.81 -22.52 25.81
CA GLU A 340 9.73 -23.15 25.05
C GLU A 340 9.64 -22.51 23.66
N SER A 341 9.77 -23.31 22.60
CA SER A 341 9.67 -22.81 21.23
C SER A 341 8.99 -23.78 20.29
N ASN A 342 8.38 -23.24 19.25
CA ASN A 342 7.79 -24.00 18.16
C ASN A 342 8.40 -23.56 16.83
N TYR A 343 8.48 -24.47 15.85
CA TYR A 343 9.08 -24.18 14.55
C TYR A 343 8.05 -24.18 13.43
N VAL A 344 8.05 -23.10 12.64
CA VAL A 344 7.26 -22.93 11.41
C VAL A 344 8.19 -23.17 10.22
N ASP A 345 8.02 -24.29 9.54
CA ASP A 345 8.77 -24.61 8.31
C ASP A 345 8.23 -23.81 7.12
N LEU A 346 9.07 -22.95 6.52
CA LEU A 346 8.71 -22.14 5.37
C LEU A 346 9.22 -22.73 4.05
N LYS A 347 10.42 -23.31 3.95
CA LYS A 347 11.01 -23.93 2.73
C LYS A 347 10.50 -23.43 1.36
N LYS A 348 9.38 -23.99 0.87
CA LYS A 348 8.76 -23.69 -0.44
C LYS A 348 7.50 -22.80 -0.37
N ALA A 349 7.07 -22.45 0.84
CA ALA A 349 5.97 -21.57 1.13
C ALA A 349 6.49 -20.21 1.63
N PHE A 350 5.62 -19.21 1.59
CA PHE A 350 5.88 -17.88 2.14
C PHE A 350 4.70 -17.43 2.99
N LEU A 351 4.91 -16.44 3.83
CA LEU A 351 3.86 -15.85 4.66
C LEU A 351 2.96 -14.94 3.81
N LYS A 352 1.69 -15.32 3.66
CA LYS A 352 0.66 -14.51 2.97
C LYS A 352 0.00 -13.49 3.90
N LYS A 353 -0.12 -13.85 5.18
CA LYS A 353 -0.84 -13.06 6.18
C LYS A 353 -0.37 -13.48 7.57
N VAL A 354 -0.24 -12.50 8.47
CA VAL A 354 -0.05 -12.72 9.90
C VAL A 354 -1.22 -12.09 10.63
N ILE A 355 -1.76 -12.77 11.63
CA ILE A 355 -2.77 -12.19 12.54
C ILE A 355 -2.23 -12.28 13.95
N VAL A 356 -2.38 -11.23 14.73
CA VAL A 356 -1.95 -11.19 16.13
C VAL A 356 -3.07 -10.73 17.03
N TRP A 357 -3.05 -11.19 18.28
CA TRP A 357 -3.97 -10.81 19.33
C TRP A 357 -3.20 -10.40 20.56
N GLY A 358 -3.74 -9.42 21.28
CA GLY A 358 -3.07 -8.88 22.46
C GLY A 358 -3.84 -7.76 23.14
N GLY A 359 -3.19 -7.24 24.18
CA GLY A 359 -3.58 -6.04 24.92
C GLY A 359 -2.31 -5.29 25.30
N GLU A 360 -1.82 -5.50 26.52
CA GLU A 360 -0.54 -4.93 26.98
C GLU A 360 0.70 -5.58 26.34
N GLY A 361 0.53 -6.74 25.70
CA GLY A 361 1.53 -7.41 24.89
C GLY A 361 0.90 -8.39 23.92
N ILE A 362 1.74 -9.10 23.17
CA ILE A 362 1.34 -10.08 22.17
C ILE A 362 1.03 -11.39 22.88
N ASN A 363 -0.25 -11.76 22.88
CA ASN A 363 -0.73 -12.99 23.50
C ASN A 363 -0.73 -14.15 22.52
N CYS A 364 -0.97 -13.86 21.23
CA CYS A 364 -1.10 -14.88 20.21
C CYS A 364 -0.65 -14.37 18.84
N ILE A 365 -0.11 -15.29 18.02
CA ILE A 365 0.23 -15.08 16.61
C ILE A 365 -0.26 -16.25 15.74
N GLU A 366 -0.79 -15.92 14.57
CA GLU A 366 -1.15 -16.86 13.50
C GLU A 366 -0.41 -16.55 12.22
N PHE A 367 0.19 -17.58 11.64
CA PHE A 367 0.85 -17.54 10.33
C PHE A 367 -0.02 -18.24 9.29
N TYR A 368 -0.37 -17.52 8.23
CA TYR A 368 -1.06 -18.07 7.06
C TYR A 368 -0.06 -18.20 5.91
N LEU A 369 0.20 -19.44 5.53
CA LEU A 369 1.21 -19.79 4.55
C LEU A 369 0.64 -19.86 3.14
N SER A 370 1.51 -19.71 2.14
CA SER A 370 1.10 -19.74 0.73
C SER A 370 0.53 -21.08 0.28
N ASN A 371 0.92 -22.17 0.95
CA ASN A 371 0.44 -23.54 0.75
C ASN A 371 -0.89 -23.85 1.47
N GLY A 372 -1.57 -22.85 2.04
CA GLY A 372 -2.85 -23.02 2.71
C GLY A 372 -2.78 -23.44 4.18
N LYS A 373 -1.60 -23.83 4.70
CA LYS A 373 -1.43 -24.15 6.11
C LYS A 373 -1.58 -22.90 6.97
N VAL A 374 -2.22 -23.07 8.13
CA VAL A 374 -2.33 -22.07 9.18
C VAL A 374 -1.68 -22.64 10.43
N GLN A 375 -0.76 -21.88 11.03
CA GLN A 375 -0.10 -22.24 12.29
C GLN A 375 -0.37 -21.17 13.33
N TYR A 376 -0.68 -21.59 14.55
CA TYR A 376 -1.17 -20.76 15.62
C TYR A 376 -0.34 -21.01 16.88
N PHE A 377 0.04 -19.94 17.58
CA PHE A 377 0.82 -20.00 18.81
C PHE A 377 0.32 -18.98 19.85
N GLY A 378 0.33 -19.37 21.13
CA GLY A 378 -0.12 -18.54 22.25
C GLY A 378 -1.60 -18.71 22.60
N THR A 379 -2.21 -17.72 23.27
CA THR A 379 -3.60 -17.78 23.76
C THR A 379 -4.41 -16.57 23.29
N LYS A 380 -5.50 -16.81 22.56
CA LYS A 380 -6.46 -15.77 22.13
C LYS A 380 -7.38 -15.29 23.24
N GLU A 381 -7.80 -16.21 24.10
CA GLU A 381 -8.77 -15.93 25.16
C GLU A 381 -8.28 -14.77 26.04
N GLY A 382 -9.19 -13.85 26.35
CA GLY A 382 -8.87 -12.64 27.11
C GLY A 382 -8.05 -11.58 26.35
N SER A 383 -7.84 -11.72 25.03
CA SER A 383 -7.18 -10.68 24.22
C SER A 383 -8.20 -9.65 23.72
N PRO A 384 -8.15 -8.39 24.17
CA PRO A 384 -9.13 -7.38 23.81
C PRO A 384 -9.00 -6.92 22.34
N ASN A 385 -7.79 -7.00 21.78
CA ASN A 385 -7.48 -6.43 20.48
C ASN A 385 -6.82 -7.46 19.54
N SER A 386 -6.93 -7.20 18.24
CA SER A 386 -6.22 -7.96 17.22
C SER A 386 -5.83 -7.08 16.03
N ALA A 387 -4.79 -7.49 15.31
CA ALA A 387 -4.38 -6.86 14.06
C ALA A 387 -4.09 -7.92 13.00
N LYS A 388 -4.35 -7.55 11.75
CA LYS A 388 -4.12 -8.39 10.58
C LYS A 388 -3.13 -7.71 9.64
N PHE A 389 -1.99 -8.34 9.46
CA PHE A 389 -0.99 -7.93 8.50
C PHE A 389 -1.16 -8.69 7.19
N LYS A 390 -1.57 -7.99 6.15
CA LYS A 390 -1.68 -8.51 4.79
C LYS A 390 -1.64 -7.35 3.80
N LEU A 391 -0.82 -7.48 2.77
CA LEU A 391 -0.81 -6.58 1.63
C LEU A 391 -1.13 -7.37 0.35
N LEU A 392 -2.02 -6.84 -0.50
CA LEU A 392 -2.47 -7.55 -1.69
C LEU A 392 -1.35 -7.64 -2.72
N GLY A 393 -1.15 -8.81 -3.32
CA GLY A 393 -0.06 -9.03 -4.29
C GLY A 393 1.33 -9.13 -3.66
N HIS A 394 1.42 -9.20 -2.33
CA HIS A 394 2.67 -9.19 -1.58
C HIS A 394 2.79 -10.40 -0.64
N LYS A 395 4.04 -10.77 -0.34
CA LYS A 395 4.43 -11.70 0.74
C LYS A 395 5.06 -10.95 1.90
N ILE A 396 4.92 -11.49 3.11
CA ILE A 396 5.63 -10.99 4.29
C ILE A 396 7.06 -11.56 4.27
N VAL A 397 8.05 -10.67 4.36
CA VAL A 397 9.48 -11.01 4.24
C VAL A 397 10.30 -10.71 5.48
N GLY A 398 9.76 -9.92 6.40
CA GLY A 398 10.38 -9.62 7.69
C GLY A 398 9.34 -9.41 8.77
N LEU A 399 9.72 -9.72 10.01
CA LEU A 399 8.90 -9.54 11.20
C LEU A 399 9.78 -8.96 12.29
N CYS A 400 9.26 -7.99 13.03
CA CYS A 400 9.97 -7.37 14.14
C CYS A 400 9.05 -7.33 15.35
N MET A 401 9.57 -7.81 16.47
CA MET A 401 8.96 -7.74 17.80
C MET A 401 9.98 -7.17 18.77
N LYS A 402 9.51 -6.39 19.74
CA LYS A 402 10.33 -5.90 20.83
C LYS A 402 9.73 -6.24 22.19
N THR A 403 10.58 -6.20 23.22
CA THR A 403 10.26 -6.54 24.63
C THR A 403 10.81 -5.49 25.59
N ASP A 404 11.29 -4.36 25.07
CA ASP A 404 12.10 -3.35 25.76
C ASP A 404 11.30 -2.34 26.59
N ILE A 405 10.05 -2.67 26.93
CA ILE A 405 9.22 -1.87 27.84
C ILE A 405 9.33 -2.45 29.26
N PRO A 406 9.57 -1.61 30.29
CA PRO A 406 9.53 -2.02 31.68
C PRO A 406 8.25 -2.81 32.03
N GLY A 407 8.40 -3.92 32.75
CA GLY A 407 7.28 -4.79 33.14
C GLY A 407 6.89 -5.84 32.10
N SER A 408 7.46 -5.84 30.89
CA SER A 408 7.20 -6.88 29.89
C SER A 408 7.64 -8.27 30.36
N ASN A 409 8.68 -8.34 31.21
CA ASN A 409 9.30 -9.57 31.71
C ASN A 409 9.64 -10.59 30.62
N GLY A 410 9.85 -10.12 29.38
CA GLY A 410 10.15 -10.98 28.24
C GLY A 410 8.97 -11.31 27.32
N GLN A 411 7.75 -10.88 27.65
CA GLN A 411 6.64 -10.93 26.70
C GLN A 411 6.86 -9.88 25.60
N ALA A 412 6.69 -10.27 24.34
CA ALA A 412 6.68 -9.33 23.22
C ALA A 412 5.57 -8.31 23.42
N VAL A 413 5.89 -7.01 23.29
CA VAL A 413 4.95 -5.92 23.53
C VAL A 413 4.37 -5.34 22.24
N ASN A 414 5.06 -5.56 21.12
CA ASN A 414 4.62 -5.12 19.81
C ASN A 414 5.07 -6.09 18.71
N ILE A 415 4.49 -5.87 17.53
CA ILE A 415 4.90 -6.52 16.29
C ILE A 415 4.67 -5.60 15.10
N ALA A 416 5.61 -5.60 14.15
CA ALA A 416 5.42 -5.08 12.81
C ALA A 416 5.98 -6.04 11.77
N VAL A 417 5.56 -5.88 10.51
CA VAL A 417 6.00 -6.73 9.41
C VAL A 417 6.44 -5.90 8.21
N ALA A 418 7.25 -6.51 7.35
CA ALA A 418 7.62 -5.97 6.06
C ALA A 418 7.09 -6.84 4.92
N PHE A 419 6.80 -6.21 3.78
CA PHE A 419 6.22 -6.81 2.59
C PHE A 419 7.14 -6.65 1.39
N GLN A 420 7.05 -7.61 0.47
CA GLN A 420 7.67 -7.56 -0.85
C GLN A 420 6.66 -8.07 -1.88
N VAL A 421 6.65 -7.49 -3.08
CA VAL A 421 5.76 -7.94 -4.16
C VAL A 421 6.03 -9.40 -4.51
N LEU A 422 4.97 -10.14 -4.86
CA LEU A 422 5.09 -11.53 -5.31
C LEU A 422 5.75 -11.60 -6.68
N GLU A 423 6.76 -12.47 -6.82
CA GLU A 423 7.31 -12.77 -8.13
C GLU A 423 6.31 -13.59 -8.96
N LYS A 424 6.44 -13.55 -10.30
CA LYS A 424 5.52 -14.21 -11.24
C LYS A 424 5.34 -15.71 -10.99
N TYR A 425 6.35 -16.37 -10.44
CA TYR A 425 6.37 -17.80 -10.13
C TYR A 425 5.82 -18.14 -8.74
N GLU A 426 5.48 -17.14 -7.94
CA GLU A 426 5.01 -17.28 -6.55
C GLU A 426 3.48 -17.08 -6.41
N LYS A 427 2.75 -17.03 -7.53
CA LYS A 427 1.29 -16.81 -7.57
C LYS A 427 0.49 -18.05 -7.21
#